data_AF-A0A157Z2X1-F1
#
_entry.id   AF-A0A157Z2X1-F1
#
_cell.length_a   1.000
_cell.length_b   1.000
_cell.length_c   1.000
_cell.angle_alpha   90.00
_cell.angle_beta   90.00
_cell.angle_gamma   90.00
#
_symmetry.space_group_name_H-M   'P 1'
#
loop_
_entity.id
_entity.type
_entity.pdbx_description
1 polymer ?
#
loop_
_entity_poly.entity_id
_entity_poly.type
_entity_poly.pdbx_seq_one_letter_code
_entity_poly.pdbx_strand_id
1 'polypeptide(L)'
;MTRFAADGSTPVATVRSTSYMAVKLTGAISGFPDELFRRTDVGALTNTINGARLYDANAQWQSGAAYLKETVRFVGDTVRLDNCTFAQPTSSDVLPCESRASRLEDFFPHLSLLDGKRYTLDDGRIMTLAGKRAWVAGAQDDQAAVSSRVYFESEGRIFSALLMRDGASPSATQPGSTVSNNSVIYLNSAAVNSIAKAITF
;
A
#
# COMPACT_ATOMS: atom_id res chain seq x y z
N MET A 1 -6.93 -13.35 -7.18
CA MET A 1 -6.69 -12.41 -8.30
C MET A 1 -5.20 -12.28 -8.53
N THR A 2 -4.74 -12.33 -9.79
CA THR A 2 -3.35 -12.05 -10.15
C THR A 2 -3.28 -10.66 -10.79
N ARG A 3 -2.29 -9.86 -10.37
CA ARG A 3 -1.95 -8.57 -10.94
C ARG A 3 -0.81 -8.78 -11.91
N PHE A 4 -0.89 -8.12 -13.06
CA PHE A 4 0.11 -8.20 -14.12
C PHE A 4 0.83 -6.86 -14.30
N ALA A 5 2.03 -6.90 -14.87
CA ALA A 5 2.75 -5.71 -15.31
C ALA A 5 2.00 -5.02 -16.46
N ALA A 6 2.52 -3.87 -16.90
CA ALA A 6 1.93 -3.09 -18.00
C ALA A 6 1.84 -3.87 -19.33
N ASP A 7 2.65 -4.92 -19.50
CA ASP A 7 2.60 -5.86 -20.62
C ASP A 7 1.37 -6.79 -20.59
N GLY A 8 0.56 -6.75 -19.53
CA GLY A 8 -0.64 -7.56 -19.34
C GLY A 8 -0.42 -9.06 -19.16
N SER A 9 0.84 -9.52 -19.08
CA SER A 9 1.17 -10.96 -19.10
C SER A 9 2.18 -11.38 -18.05
N THR A 10 3.07 -10.49 -17.60
CA THR A 10 4.03 -10.79 -16.53
C THR A 10 3.36 -10.65 -15.17
N PRO A 11 3.16 -11.74 -14.39
CA PRO A 11 2.54 -11.65 -13.08
C PRO A 11 3.46 -10.92 -12.09
N VAL A 12 2.94 -9.89 -11.41
CA VAL A 12 3.69 -9.11 -10.40
C VAL A 12 3.27 -9.40 -8.97
N ALA A 13 2.03 -9.86 -8.77
CA ALA A 13 1.53 -10.28 -7.47
C ALA A 13 0.29 -11.18 -7.65
N THR A 14 0.10 -12.15 -6.75
CA THR A 14 -1.16 -12.87 -6.63
C THR A 14 -1.72 -12.66 -5.24
N VAL A 15 -3.03 -12.46 -5.15
CA VAL A 15 -3.74 -12.34 -3.88
C VAL A 15 -4.91 -13.30 -3.81
N ARG A 16 -5.17 -13.81 -2.61
CA ARG A 16 -6.37 -14.58 -2.27
C ARG A 16 -7.29 -13.71 -1.44
N SER A 17 -8.52 -13.59 -1.89
CA SER A 17 -9.59 -12.86 -1.21
C SER A 17 -10.57 -13.84 -0.56
N THR A 18 -10.89 -13.61 0.71
CA THR A 18 -11.79 -14.45 1.52
C THR A 18 -12.74 -13.58 2.35
N SER A 19 -13.69 -14.22 3.04
CA SER A 19 -14.56 -13.55 4.03
C SER A 19 -15.38 -12.39 3.43
N TYR A 20 -15.92 -12.62 2.23
CA TYR A 20 -16.78 -11.66 1.52
C TYR A 20 -18.04 -11.36 2.33
N MET A 21 -18.27 -10.08 2.59
CA MET A 21 -19.45 -9.60 3.30
C MET A 21 -20.02 -8.36 2.61
N ALA A 22 -21.32 -8.37 2.33
CA ALA A 22 -22.03 -7.20 1.84
C ALA A 22 -22.66 -6.45 3.02
N VAL A 23 -22.37 -5.16 3.13
CA VAL A 23 -22.94 -4.28 4.15
C VAL A 23 -23.85 -3.27 3.48
N LYS A 24 -25.11 -3.25 3.90
CA LYS A 24 -26.09 -2.27 3.41
C LYS A 24 -25.78 -0.90 3.99
N LEU A 25 -25.97 0.11 3.16
CA LEU A 25 -25.78 1.50 3.48
C LEU A 25 -27.14 2.20 3.43
N THR A 26 -27.53 2.82 4.53
CA THR A 26 -28.85 3.44 4.69
C THR A 26 -28.74 4.72 5.51
N GLY A 27 -29.65 5.66 5.27
CA GLY A 27 -29.71 6.93 6.01
C GLY A 27 -28.71 7.97 5.51
N ALA A 28 -28.39 8.91 6.39
CA ALA A 28 -27.52 10.03 6.08
C ALA A 28 -26.08 9.58 5.84
N ILE A 29 -25.42 10.27 4.91
CA ILE A 29 -24.04 9.99 4.54
C ILE A 29 -23.08 10.28 5.71
N SER A 30 -23.40 11.23 6.56
CA SER A 30 -22.64 11.46 7.81
C SER A 30 -22.70 10.30 8.80
N GLY A 31 -23.69 9.39 8.69
CA GLY A 31 -23.87 8.24 9.58
C GLY A 31 -23.21 6.95 9.09
N PHE A 32 -22.23 7.03 8.17
CA PHE A 32 -21.53 5.84 7.65
C PHE A 32 -20.90 4.97 8.75
N PRO A 33 -20.72 3.66 8.51
CA PRO A 33 -19.86 2.84 9.35
C PRO A 33 -18.43 3.39 9.40
N ASP A 34 -17.85 3.50 10.60
CA ASP A 34 -16.47 3.98 10.82
C ASP A 34 -15.43 3.30 9.92
N GLU A 35 -15.65 2.03 9.60
CA GLU A 35 -14.73 1.28 8.75
C GLU A 35 -14.69 1.78 7.32
N LEU A 36 -15.74 2.42 6.79
CA LEU A 36 -15.73 2.97 5.44
C LEU A 36 -14.80 4.19 5.37
N PHE A 37 -14.85 5.08 6.38
CA PHE A 37 -14.00 6.27 6.41
C PHE A 37 -12.54 5.96 6.74
N ARG A 38 -12.29 4.99 7.62
CA ARG A 38 -10.92 4.63 8.02
C ARG A 38 -10.18 3.76 7.00
N ARG A 39 -10.89 3.23 5.99
CA ARG A 39 -10.35 2.21 5.07
C ARG A 39 -10.55 2.51 3.60
N THR A 40 -11.19 3.62 3.24
CA THR A 40 -11.38 4.05 1.84
C THR A 40 -11.14 5.55 1.71
N ASP A 41 -10.88 6.01 0.49
CA ASP A 41 -10.58 7.43 0.24
C ASP A 41 -11.81 8.33 0.48
N VAL A 42 -12.99 7.75 0.69
CA VAL A 42 -14.19 8.45 1.19
C VAL A 42 -13.90 9.15 2.52
N GLY A 43 -12.97 8.63 3.33
CA GLY A 43 -12.42 9.30 4.53
C GLY A 43 -12.01 10.75 4.29
N ALA A 44 -11.43 11.03 3.12
CA ALA A 44 -10.97 12.37 2.77
C ALA A 44 -12.10 13.40 2.76
N LEU A 45 -13.34 12.99 2.47
CA LEU A 45 -14.50 13.89 2.49
C LEU A 45 -14.82 14.43 3.89
N THR A 46 -14.41 13.73 4.95
CA THR A 46 -14.58 14.24 6.33
C THR A 46 -13.61 15.34 6.72
N ASN A 47 -12.57 15.58 5.90
CA ASN A 47 -11.67 16.70 6.11
C ASN A 47 -12.36 18.03 5.80
N THR A 48 -11.74 19.12 6.25
CA THR A 48 -12.13 20.47 5.87
C THR A 48 -11.00 21.16 5.13
N ILE A 49 -11.35 21.98 4.15
CA ILE A 49 -10.41 22.88 3.47
C ILE A 49 -10.86 24.30 3.78
N ASN A 50 -10.01 25.07 4.46
CA ASN A 50 -10.32 26.43 4.91
C ASN A 50 -11.62 26.54 5.74
N GLY A 51 -11.94 25.51 6.53
CA GLY A 51 -13.16 25.44 7.33
C GLY A 51 -14.43 25.03 6.55
N ALA A 52 -14.36 24.88 5.22
CA ALA A 52 -15.46 24.35 4.43
C ALA A 52 -15.49 22.82 4.46
N ARG A 53 -16.69 22.24 4.57
CA ARG A 53 -16.89 20.80 4.40
C ARG A 53 -16.77 20.44 2.92
N LEU A 54 -16.21 19.27 2.66
CA LEU A 54 -16.07 18.71 1.31
C LEU A 54 -17.31 17.95 0.83
N TYR A 55 -18.32 17.81 1.70
CA TYR A 55 -19.55 17.12 1.36
C TYR A 55 -20.75 17.64 2.17
N ASP A 56 -21.95 17.44 1.61
CA ASP A 56 -23.22 17.62 2.31
C ASP A 56 -23.45 16.46 3.28
N ALA A 57 -23.32 16.76 4.59
CA ALA A 57 -23.53 15.79 5.65
C ALA A 57 -24.97 15.26 5.75
N ASN A 58 -25.94 15.96 5.15
CA ASN A 58 -27.35 15.57 5.13
C ASN A 58 -27.72 14.75 3.89
N ALA A 59 -26.84 14.65 2.90
CA ALA A 59 -27.07 13.82 1.73
C ALA A 59 -27.32 12.36 2.16
N GLN A 60 -28.19 11.67 1.42
CA GLN A 60 -28.68 10.33 1.81
C GLN A 60 -28.10 9.27 0.90
N TRP A 61 -27.88 8.08 1.45
CA TRP A 61 -27.66 6.89 0.65
C TRP A 61 -28.88 6.60 -0.23
N GLN A 62 -28.63 6.33 -1.51
CA GLN A 62 -29.64 5.80 -2.42
C GLN A 62 -30.09 4.40 -1.98
N SER A 63 -31.33 4.07 -2.33
CA SER A 63 -31.84 2.70 -2.15
C SER A 63 -30.90 1.69 -2.82
N GLY A 64 -30.62 0.61 -2.11
CA GLY A 64 -29.71 -0.44 -2.58
C GLY A 64 -28.23 -0.08 -2.48
N ALA A 65 -27.85 1.07 -1.92
CA ALA A 65 -26.46 1.37 -1.61
C ALA A 65 -25.88 0.30 -0.66
N ALA A 66 -24.71 -0.22 -1.02
CA ALA A 66 -24.00 -1.21 -0.24
C ALA A 66 -22.52 -1.20 -0.60
N TYR A 67 -21.70 -1.79 0.28
CA TYR A 67 -20.33 -2.12 -0.05
C TYR A 67 -20.04 -3.59 0.21
N LEU A 68 -19.13 -4.15 -0.58
CA LEU A 68 -18.53 -5.46 -0.37
C LEU A 68 -17.22 -5.27 0.37
N LYS A 69 -17.02 -6.03 1.44
CA LYS A 69 -15.75 -6.13 2.15
C LYS A 69 -15.18 -7.52 1.99
N GLU A 70 -13.89 -7.61 1.73
CA GLU A 70 -13.14 -8.86 1.68
C GLU A 70 -11.86 -8.76 2.50
N THR A 71 -11.34 -9.91 2.96
CA THR A 71 -10.00 -10.02 3.51
C THR A 71 -9.05 -10.45 2.39
N VAL A 72 -7.96 -9.71 2.18
CA VAL A 72 -7.02 -9.98 1.09
C VAL A 72 -5.67 -10.40 1.67
N ARG A 73 -5.08 -11.46 1.14
CA ARG A 73 -3.73 -11.92 1.49
C ARG A 73 -2.90 -12.17 0.23
N PHE A 74 -1.62 -11.86 0.25
CA PHE A 74 -0.69 -12.28 -0.80
C PHE A 74 -0.59 -13.81 -0.84
N VAL A 75 -0.44 -14.34 -2.05
CA VAL A 75 -0.13 -15.73 -2.35
C VAL A 75 1.27 -15.78 -2.92
N GLY A 76 2.18 -16.39 -2.18
CA GLY A 76 3.61 -16.33 -2.43
C GLY A 76 4.26 -15.03 -1.93
N ASP A 77 5.58 -15.08 -1.77
CA ASP A 77 6.38 -13.90 -1.44
C ASP A 77 6.33 -12.90 -2.62
N THR A 78 6.04 -11.64 -2.31
CA THR A 78 5.93 -10.55 -3.28
C THR A 78 6.98 -9.48 -2.95
N VAL A 79 7.69 -9.01 -3.98
CA VAL A 79 8.69 -7.95 -3.85
C VAL A 79 8.18 -6.71 -4.56
N ARG A 80 8.04 -5.62 -3.82
CA ARG A 80 7.66 -4.31 -4.38
C ARG A 80 8.88 -3.41 -4.38
N LEU A 81 9.28 -2.95 -5.56
CA LEU A 81 10.32 -1.92 -5.70
C LEU A 81 9.89 -0.64 -5.00
N ASP A 82 10.85 0.01 -4.36
CA ASP A 82 10.63 1.28 -3.67
C ASP A 82 11.74 2.26 -4.03
N ASN A 83 11.41 3.54 -4.05
CA ASN A 83 12.41 4.57 -4.27
C ASN A 83 13.21 4.79 -2.99
N CYS A 84 14.52 5.01 -3.10
CA CYS A 84 15.36 5.24 -1.94
C CYS A 84 15.24 6.66 -1.35
N THR A 85 14.35 7.48 -1.92
CA THR A 85 14.06 8.86 -1.52
C THR A 85 12.55 9.10 -1.50
N PHE A 86 12.08 10.02 -0.64
CA PHE A 86 10.68 10.47 -0.65
C PHE A 86 10.29 11.24 -1.92
N ALA A 87 11.26 11.73 -2.69
CA ALA A 87 10.98 12.38 -3.96
C ALA A 87 10.47 11.34 -4.97
N GLN A 88 9.28 11.59 -5.52
CA GLN A 88 8.80 10.84 -6.67
C GLN A 88 9.65 11.23 -7.88
N PRO A 89 10.24 10.26 -8.60
CA PRO A 89 10.97 10.57 -9.82
C PRO A 89 10.01 11.21 -10.84
N THR A 90 10.52 12.18 -11.60
CA THR A 90 9.77 12.83 -12.69
C THR A 90 9.68 11.93 -13.92
N SER A 91 10.46 10.85 -13.97
CA SER A 91 10.37 9.75 -14.93
C SER A 91 9.85 8.47 -14.25
N SER A 92 9.47 7.48 -15.05
CA SER A 92 9.08 6.15 -14.57
C SER A 92 10.23 5.32 -13.99
N ASP A 93 11.43 5.88 -13.90
CA ASP A 93 12.62 5.14 -13.48
C ASP A 93 12.76 5.14 -11.95
N VAL A 94 12.96 3.94 -11.39
CA VAL A 94 13.26 3.79 -9.97
C VAL A 94 14.67 4.31 -9.71
N LEU A 95 14.81 5.21 -8.74
CA LEU A 95 16.12 5.75 -8.37
C LEU A 95 16.88 4.75 -7.48
N PRO A 96 18.16 4.43 -7.81
CA PRO A 96 18.96 3.56 -6.96
C PRO A 96 19.28 4.25 -5.62
N CYS A 97 19.45 3.44 -4.59
CA CYS A 97 19.95 3.87 -3.27
C CYS A 97 21.42 4.22 -3.34
N GLU A 98 22.17 3.50 -4.18
CA GLU A 98 23.57 3.73 -4.43
C GLU A 98 23.88 3.40 -5.89
N SER A 99 24.60 4.32 -6.54
CA SER A 99 24.89 4.29 -7.98
C SER A 99 26.27 3.74 -8.30
N ARG A 100 27.17 3.64 -7.31
CA ARG A 100 28.58 3.25 -7.48
C ARG A 100 28.96 1.96 -6.75
N ALA A 101 28.19 1.54 -5.76
CA ALA A 101 28.36 0.24 -5.11
C ALA A 101 27.70 -0.85 -5.95
N SER A 102 28.49 -1.87 -6.30
CA SER A 102 28.02 -3.02 -7.07
C SER A 102 27.78 -4.26 -6.20
N ARG A 103 28.09 -4.17 -4.90
CA ARG A 103 27.93 -5.24 -3.91
C ARG A 103 27.23 -4.72 -2.67
N LEU A 104 26.36 -5.53 -2.09
CA LEU A 104 25.63 -5.19 -0.87
C LEU A 104 26.55 -4.93 0.32
N GLU A 105 27.67 -5.65 0.42
CA GLU A 105 28.63 -5.50 1.51
C GLU A 105 29.26 -4.10 1.54
N ASP A 106 29.50 -3.50 0.37
CA ASP A 106 30.08 -2.15 0.23
C ASP A 106 29.04 -1.04 0.45
N PHE A 107 27.75 -1.39 0.42
CA PHE A 107 26.65 -0.46 0.63
C PHE A 107 26.33 -0.21 2.10
N PHE A 108 26.60 -1.19 2.97
CA PHE A 108 26.39 -1.05 4.41
C PHE A 108 27.61 -0.45 5.11
N PRO A 109 27.42 0.33 6.19
CA PRO A 109 26.14 0.71 6.81
C PRO A 109 25.38 1.77 6.00
N HIS A 110 24.04 1.67 5.97
CA HIS A 110 23.17 2.56 5.21
C HIS A 110 22.07 3.18 6.09
N LEU A 111 21.88 4.49 6.01
CA LEU A 111 20.73 5.18 6.61
C LEU A 111 19.57 5.21 5.61
N SER A 112 18.53 4.42 5.86
CA SER A 112 17.29 4.45 5.09
C SER A 112 16.56 5.75 5.38
N LEU A 113 16.33 6.55 4.33
CA LEU A 113 15.53 7.77 4.47
C LEU A 113 14.04 7.44 4.65
N LEU A 114 13.58 6.28 4.16
CA LEU A 114 12.17 5.90 4.18
C LEU A 114 11.63 5.63 5.59
N ASP A 115 12.44 5.02 6.45
CA ASP A 115 12.08 4.62 7.81
C ASP A 115 12.99 5.25 8.88
N GLY A 116 14.00 6.03 8.48
CA GLY A 116 14.94 6.69 9.37
C GLY A 116 15.91 5.74 10.09
N LYS A 117 15.93 4.45 9.73
CA LYS A 117 16.75 3.44 10.39
C LYS A 117 18.10 3.30 9.71
N ARG A 118 19.16 3.22 10.53
CA ARG A 118 20.49 2.82 10.06
C ARG A 118 20.56 1.29 10.07
N TYR A 119 20.74 0.71 8.89
CA TYR A 119 20.93 -0.71 8.70
C TYR A 119 22.42 -1.04 8.52
N THR A 120 22.82 -2.16 9.08
CA THR A 120 24.13 -2.79 8.93
C THR A 120 23.95 -4.14 8.26
N LEU A 121 25.06 -4.76 7.82
CA LEU A 121 25.01 -6.08 7.20
C LEU A 121 24.40 -7.14 8.12
N ASP A 122 24.66 -7.04 9.43
CA ASP A 122 24.20 -7.98 10.46
C ASP A 122 22.73 -7.82 10.84
N ASP A 123 22.09 -6.71 10.48
CA ASP A 123 20.64 -6.48 10.73
C ASP A 123 19.74 -7.33 9.81
N GLY A 124 20.34 -8.16 8.96
CA GLY A 124 19.64 -8.95 7.97
C GLY A 124 20.49 -10.09 7.41
N ARG A 125 20.07 -10.60 6.26
CA ARG A 125 20.76 -11.71 5.59
C ARG A 125 20.80 -11.48 4.09
N ILE A 126 21.93 -11.81 3.47
CA ILE A 126 22.02 -11.88 2.01
C ILE A 126 21.45 -13.21 1.55
N MET A 127 20.53 -13.14 0.59
CA MET A 127 19.91 -14.29 -0.05
C MET A 127 19.61 -13.99 -1.53
N THR A 128 19.11 -14.99 -2.25
CA THR A 128 18.58 -14.78 -3.60
C THR A 128 17.08 -14.54 -3.52
N LEU A 129 16.61 -13.44 -4.09
CA LEU A 129 15.20 -13.05 -4.12
C LEU A 129 14.82 -12.71 -5.57
N ALA A 130 13.84 -13.42 -6.14
CA ALA A 130 13.44 -13.29 -7.55
C ALA A 130 14.63 -13.31 -8.55
N GLY A 131 15.64 -14.15 -8.28
CA GLY A 131 16.84 -14.27 -9.13
C GLY A 131 17.88 -13.17 -8.94
N LYS A 132 17.69 -12.23 -8.00
CA LYS A 132 18.64 -11.17 -7.65
C LYS A 132 19.28 -11.45 -6.30
N ARG A 133 20.55 -11.08 -6.16
CA ARG A 133 21.24 -11.06 -4.86
C ARG A 133 20.68 -9.90 -4.05
N ALA A 134 20.16 -10.19 -2.86
CA ALA A 134 19.43 -9.24 -2.04
C ALA A 134 19.77 -9.42 -0.56
N TRP A 135 19.98 -8.32 0.13
CA TRP A 135 19.97 -8.27 1.59
C TRP A 135 18.54 -8.03 2.06
N VAL A 136 18.07 -8.84 3.00
CA VAL A 136 16.73 -8.77 3.57
C VAL A 136 16.84 -8.52 5.07
N ALA A 137 16.24 -7.44 5.55
CA ALA A 137 16.21 -7.09 6.97
C ALA A 137 15.55 -8.22 7.80
N GLY A 138 16.14 -8.53 8.95
CA GLY A 138 15.60 -9.50 9.90
C GLY A 138 14.39 -8.97 10.69
N ALA A 139 14.38 -7.66 10.98
CA ALA A 139 13.25 -6.97 11.58
C ALA A 139 12.25 -6.50 10.52
N GLN A 140 10.95 -6.56 10.83
CA GLN A 140 9.92 -5.93 10.01
C GLN A 140 10.06 -4.40 10.05
N ASP A 141 9.62 -3.73 8.99
CA ASP A 141 9.58 -2.28 8.91
C ASP A 141 8.46 -1.75 9.83
N ASP A 142 8.78 -0.82 10.72
CA ASP A 142 7.87 -0.26 11.73
C ASP A 142 6.68 0.50 11.11
N GLN A 143 6.77 0.87 9.82
CA GLN A 143 5.71 1.61 9.12
C GLN A 143 4.66 0.72 8.41
N ALA A 144 4.93 -0.58 8.26
CA ALA A 144 4.00 -1.53 7.68
C ALA A 144 4.23 -2.92 8.28
N ALA A 145 3.41 -3.28 9.28
CA ALA A 145 3.55 -4.44 10.16
C ALA A 145 3.55 -5.85 9.49
N VAL A 146 3.88 -5.98 8.20
CA VAL A 146 4.01 -7.27 7.51
C VAL A 146 5.08 -7.29 6.39
N SER A 147 5.92 -6.26 6.27
CA SER A 147 6.99 -6.22 5.25
C SER A 147 8.39 -6.06 5.83
N SER A 148 9.38 -6.66 5.15
CA SER A 148 10.80 -6.48 5.45
C SER A 148 11.45 -5.56 4.42
N ARG A 149 12.34 -4.67 4.86
CA ARG A 149 13.20 -3.89 3.95
C ARG A 149 14.13 -4.82 3.18
N VAL A 150 14.30 -4.54 1.90
CA VAL A 150 15.21 -5.25 1.01
C VAL A 150 16.10 -4.26 0.30
N TYR A 151 17.39 -4.60 0.18
CA TYR A 151 18.30 -3.95 -0.75
C TYR A 151 18.82 -5.01 -1.72
N PHE A 152 18.86 -4.73 -3.01
CA PHE A 152 19.28 -5.73 -4.00
C PHE A 152 20.16 -5.13 -5.09
N GLU A 153 21.02 -5.98 -5.63
CA GLU A 153 21.97 -5.65 -6.68
C GLU A 153 21.28 -5.77 -8.05
N SER A 154 21.35 -4.71 -8.86
CA SER A 154 20.99 -4.77 -10.27
C SER A 154 21.81 -3.77 -11.07
N GLU A 155 22.38 -4.23 -12.19
CA GLU A 155 23.11 -3.37 -13.14
C GLU A 155 24.21 -2.51 -12.49
N GLY A 156 24.95 -3.09 -11.54
CA GLY A 156 26.04 -2.41 -10.83
C GLY A 156 25.58 -1.34 -9.84
N ARG A 157 24.30 -1.34 -9.46
CA ARG A 157 23.67 -0.39 -8.55
C ARG A 157 22.89 -1.13 -7.46
N ILE A 158 22.60 -0.44 -6.36
CA ILE A 158 21.78 -0.97 -5.26
C ILE A 158 20.43 -0.28 -5.26
N PHE A 159 19.36 -1.06 -5.19
CA PHE A 159 17.98 -0.58 -5.16
C PHE A 159 17.26 -1.02 -3.88
N SER A 160 16.22 -0.28 -3.49
CA SER A 160 15.34 -0.63 -2.37
C SER A 160 14.12 -1.41 -2.84
N ALA A 161 13.64 -2.30 -1.99
CA ALA A 161 12.35 -2.94 -2.13
C ALA A 161 11.75 -3.25 -0.76
N LEU A 162 10.50 -3.67 -0.79
CA LEU A 162 9.78 -4.25 0.33
C LEU A 162 9.40 -5.69 0.00
N LEU A 163 9.76 -6.62 0.89
CA LEU A 163 9.34 -8.01 0.82
C LEU A 163 8.08 -8.19 1.65
N MET A 164 6.99 -8.54 0.98
CA MET A 164 5.75 -9.00 1.60
C MET A 164 5.73 -10.52 1.55
N ARG A 165 5.64 -11.16 2.71
CA ARG A 165 5.65 -12.63 2.79
C ARG A 165 4.34 -13.23 2.31
N ASP A 166 4.38 -14.50 1.92
CA ASP A 166 3.16 -15.28 1.70
C ASP A 166 2.21 -15.18 2.91
N GLY A 167 0.91 -15.00 2.65
CA GLY A 167 -0.09 -14.78 3.70
C GLY A 167 -0.06 -13.39 4.35
N ALA A 168 0.88 -12.51 3.98
CA ALA A 168 0.83 -11.11 4.39
C ALA A 168 -0.41 -10.43 3.81
N SER A 169 -0.99 -9.49 4.55
CA SER A 169 -2.02 -8.64 3.98
C SER A 169 -1.38 -7.55 3.12
N PRO A 170 -1.98 -7.17 1.99
CA PRO A 170 -1.62 -5.93 1.31
C PRO A 170 -2.10 -4.76 2.17
N SER A 171 -1.32 -4.39 3.18
CA SER A 171 -1.57 -3.18 3.95
C SER A 171 -1.10 -1.99 3.11
N ALA A 172 -2.03 -1.29 2.46
CA ALA A 172 -1.79 0.08 2.09
C ALA A 172 -2.04 0.93 3.34
N THR A 173 -1.01 1.60 3.85
CA THR A 173 -1.22 2.81 4.65
C THR A 173 -1.93 3.79 3.73
N GLN A 174 -3.19 4.10 4.01
CA GLN A 174 -3.85 5.20 3.33
C GLN A 174 -3.15 6.50 3.71
N PRO A 175 -3.04 7.48 2.80
CA PRO A 175 -2.55 8.81 3.16
C PRO A 175 -3.30 9.35 4.38
N GLY A 176 -2.58 9.59 5.49
CA GLY A 176 -3.16 10.07 6.75
C GLY A 176 -3.62 9.02 7.77
N SER A 177 -3.44 7.72 7.51
CA SER A 177 -3.77 6.64 8.46
C SER A 177 -2.54 5.83 8.87
N THR A 178 -2.36 5.62 10.17
CA THR A 178 -1.33 4.74 10.75
C THR A 178 -1.80 3.30 10.93
N VAL A 179 -3.04 2.98 10.57
CA VAL A 179 -3.64 1.66 10.78
C VAL A 179 -3.45 0.80 9.53
N SER A 180 -2.66 -0.26 9.67
CA SER A 180 -2.56 -1.34 8.68
C SER A 180 -3.92 -2.06 8.58
N ASN A 181 -4.49 -2.04 7.37
CA ASN A 181 -5.80 -2.63 7.10
C ASN A 181 -5.65 -3.91 6.28
N ASN A 182 -6.28 -4.99 6.73
CA ASN A 182 -6.28 -6.30 6.06
C ASN A 182 -7.49 -6.53 5.16
N SER A 183 -8.34 -5.52 4.99
CA SER A 183 -9.61 -5.63 4.26
C SER A 183 -9.73 -4.60 3.15
N VAL A 184 -10.19 -5.03 1.99
CA VAL A 184 -10.51 -4.15 0.86
C VAL A 184 -12.02 -3.95 0.82
N ILE A 185 -12.46 -2.73 0.50
CA ILE A 185 -13.86 -2.36 0.38
C ILE A 185 -14.14 -1.94 -1.07
N TYR A 186 -15.22 -2.47 -1.65
CA TYR A 186 -15.73 -2.09 -2.97
C TYR A 186 -17.14 -1.55 -2.82
N LEU A 187 -17.37 -0.35 -3.35
CA LEU A 187 -18.69 0.28 -3.37
C LEU A 187 -19.49 -0.20 -4.59
N ASN A 188 -20.78 -0.46 -4.42
CA ASN A 188 -21.66 -0.65 -5.57
C ASN A 188 -22.03 0.69 -6.22
N SER A 189 -22.68 0.64 -7.40
CA SER A 189 -23.03 1.84 -8.16
C SER A 189 -23.94 2.81 -7.39
N ALA A 190 -24.91 2.31 -6.62
CA ALA A 190 -25.79 3.15 -5.81
C ALA A 190 -25.00 3.90 -4.72
N ALA A 191 -24.03 3.25 -4.07
CA ALA A 191 -23.16 3.91 -3.11
C ALA A 191 -22.25 4.95 -3.78
N VAL A 192 -21.58 4.62 -4.89
CA VAL A 192 -20.75 5.59 -5.63
C VAL A 192 -21.57 6.82 -6.06
N ASN A 193 -22.76 6.61 -6.61
CA ASN A 193 -23.64 7.70 -7.04
C ASN A 193 -24.14 8.57 -5.88
N SER A 194 -24.29 7.98 -4.69
CA SER A 194 -24.68 8.74 -3.48
C SER A 194 -23.54 9.65 -3.02
N ILE A 195 -22.32 9.13 -3.00
CA ILE A 195 -21.12 9.91 -2.67
C ILE A 195 -20.92 11.03 -3.69
N ALA A 196 -21.00 10.71 -4.99
CA ALA A 196 -20.83 11.69 -6.06
C ALA A 196 -21.81 12.88 -5.94
N LYS A 197 -23.06 12.61 -5.56
CA LYS A 197 -24.08 13.66 -5.33
C LYS A 197 -23.87 14.45 -4.04
N ALA A 198 -23.16 13.90 -3.07
CA ALA A 198 -22.90 14.54 -1.79
C ALA A 198 -21.67 15.45 -1.82
N ILE A 199 -20.79 15.30 -2.81
CA ILE A 199 -19.62 16.17 -2.99
C ILE A 199 -20.09 17.58 -3.37
N THR A 200 -19.55 18.59 -2.70
CA THR A 200 -20.00 20.00 -2.81
C THR A 200 -18.92 20.96 -3.33
N PHE A 201 -17.82 20.45 -3.88
CA PHE A 201 -16.68 21.25 -4.35
C PHE A 201 -16.19 20.78 -5.73
#